data_AF-A0A0B9G6M9-F1
#
_entry.id   AF-A0A0B9G6M9-F1
#
_cell.length_a   1.000
_cell.length_b   1.000
_cell.length_c   1.000
_cell.angle_alpha   90.00
_cell.angle_beta   90.00
_cell.angle_gamma   90.00
#
_symmetry.space_group_name_H-M   'P 1'
#
loop_
_entity.id
_entity.type
_entity.pdbx_description
1 polymer ?
#
loop_
_entity_poly.entity_id
_entity_poly.type
_entity_poly.pdbx_seq_one_letter_code
_entity_poly.pdbx_strand_id
1 'polypeptide(L)' 'MFRKLLDEGRAGENVGVLLRGTKRDEVERGQVLAKPGSITPHTTFESEVYVLSKDEGGRHTP' A
#
# COMPACT_ATOMS: atom_id res chain seq x y z
N MET A 1 -6.52 -18.41 7.56
CA MET A 1 -7.30 -17.22 7.15
C MET A 1 -8.36 -16.99 8.20
N PHE A 2 -8.34 -15.84 8.88
CA PHE A 2 -9.40 -15.46 9.81
C PHE A 2 -10.68 -15.23 9.01
N ARG A 3 -11.75 -15.96 9.34
CA ARG A 3 -13.04 -15.97 8.62
C ARG A 3 -14.15 -15.31 9.44
N LYS A 4 -13.78 -14.33 10.26
CA LYS A 4 -14.75 -13.58 11.06
C LYS A 4 -15.31 -12.46 10.20
N LEU A 5 -16.63 -12.36 10.11
CA LEU A 5 -17.28 -11.18 9.55
C LEU A 5 -17.13 -10.03 10.54
N LEU A 6 -16.77 -8.87 10.01
CA LEU A 6 -16.60 -7.63 10.76
C LEU A 6 -17.59 -6.62 10.20
N ASP A 7 -18.20 -5.82 11.07
CA ASP A 7 -19.12 -4.75 10.65
C ASP A 7 -18.36 -3.56 10.05
N GLU A 8 -17.15 -3.30 10.55
CA GLU A 8 -16.23 -2.27 10.07
C GLU A 8 -14.78 -2.72 10.26
N GLY A 9 -13.86 -2.12 9.51
CA GLY A 9 -12.42 -2.25 9.73
C GLY A 9 -11.85 -0.96 10.30
N ARG A 10 -10.96 -1.07 11.30
CA ARG A 10 -10.30 0.08 11.94
C ARG A 10 -8.81 0.15 11.60
N ALA A 11 -8.23 1.33 11.76
CA ALA A 11 -6.81 1.55 11.51
C ALA A 11 -5.94 0.58 12.35
N GLY A 12 -5.00 -0.10 11.69
CA GLY A 12 -4.12 -1.10 12.31
C GLY A 12 -4.59 -2.55 12.19
N GLU A 13 -5.83 -2.80 11.75
CA GLU A 13 -6.34 -4.16 11.54
C GLU A 13 -5.93 -4.74 10.19
N ASN A 14 -5.62 -6.04 10.15
CA ASN A 14 -5.41 -6.77 8.90
C ASN A 14 -6.73 -7.42 8.46
N VAL A 15 -7.32 -6.90 7.38
CA VAL A 15 -8.67 -7.26 6.93
C VAL A 15 -8.71 -7.56 5.44
N GLY A 16 -9.73 -8.30 5.01
CA GLY A 16 -10.12 -8.41 3.61
C GLY A 16 -11.36 -7.55 3.35
N VAL A 17 -11.35 -6.76 2.27
CA VAL A 17 -12.49 -5.93 1.86
C VAL A 17 -13.10 -6.50 0.59
N LEU A 18 -14.40 -6.81 0.64
CA LEU A 18 -15.14 -7.27 -0.53
C LEU A 18 -15.45 -6.08 -1.46
N LEU A 19 -14.89 -6.08 -2.67
CA LEU A 19 -15.15 -5.08 -3.70
C LEU A 19 -16.27 -5.56 -4.62
N ARG A 20 -17.42 -4.90 -4.58
CA ARG A 20 -18.58 -5.29 -5.39
C ARG A 20 -18.34 -4.97 -6.86
N GLY A 21 -18.47 -5.99 -7.71
CA GLY A 21 -18.42 -5.82 -9.17
C GLY A 21 -17.03 -5.66 -9.76
N THR A 22 -15.98 -5.83 -8.96
CA THR A 22 -14.59 -5.76 -9.40
C THR A 22 -14.03 -7.16 -9.60
N LYS A 23 -13.39 -7.40 -10.74
CA LYS A 23 -12.69 -8.66 -11.00
C LYS A 23 -11.30 -8.65 -10.38
N ARG A 24 -10.73 -9.84 -10.20
CA ARG A 24 -9.40 -10.00 -9.58
C ARG A 24 -8.28 -9.37 -10.41
N ASP A 25 -8.41 -9.37 -11.73
CA ASP A 25 -7.46 -8.80 -12.70
C ASP A 25 -7.58 -7.29 -12.87
N GLU A 26 -8.62 -6.66 -12.31
CA GLU A 26 -8.81 -5.20 -12.34
C GLU A 26 -8.12 -4.49 -11.16
N VAL A 27 -7.54 -5.26 -10.22
CA VAL A 27 -6.83 -4.73 -9.05
C VAL A 27 -5.46 -5.39 -8.93
N GLU A 28 -4.45 -4.58 -8.64
CA GLU A 28 -3.07 -5.03 -8.53
C GLU A 28 -2.41 -4.61 -7.22
N ARG A 29 -1.31 -5.31 -6.87
CA ARG A 29 -0.53 -4.99 -5.69
C ARG A 29 0.14 -3.63 -5.87
N GLY A 30 -0.03 -2.76 -4.88
CA GLY A 30 0.50 -1.39 -4.89
C GLY A 30 -0.59 -0.33 -4.92
N GLN A 31 -1.81 -0.69 -5.35
CA GLN A 31 -2.98 0.17 -5.25
C GLN A 31 -3.51 0.26 -3.81
N VAL A 32 -4.33 1.29 -3.54
CA VAL A 32 -4.92 1.55 -2.22
C VAL A 32 -6.44 1.76 -2.33
N LEU A 33 -7.18 1.30 -1.31
CA LEU A 33 -8.58 1.69 -1.11
C LEU A 33 -8.62 2.97 -0.30
N ALA A 34 -9.32 3.99 -0.80
CA ALA A 34 -9.42 5.28 -0.16
C ALA A 34 -10.86 5.82 -0.23
N LYS A 35 -11.20 6.74 0.68
CA LYS A 35 -12.45 7.49 0.59
C LYS A 35 -12.49 8.24 -0.75
N PRO A 36 -13.61 8.24 -1.49
CA PRO A 36 -13.70 8.95 -2.77
C PRO A 36 -13.24 10.42 -2.66
N GLY A 37 -12.36 10.82 -3.58
CA GLY A 37 -11.81 12.18 -3.65
C GLY A 37 -10.81 12.56 -2.55
N SER A 38 -10.43 11.64 -1.65
CA SER A 38 -9.49 11.97 -0.55
C SER A 38 -8.02 11.94 -0.95
N ILE A 39 -7.67 11.27 -2.05
CA ILE A 39 -6.30 11.17 -2.54
C ILE A 39 -6.29 11.12 -4.07
N THR A 40 -5.31 11.78 -4.67
CA THR A 40 -4.98 11.69 -6.10
C THR A 40 -3.60 11.07 -6.27
N PRO A 41 -3.39 10.18 -7.24
CA PRO A 41 -2.06 9.61 -7.49
C PRO A 41 -1.11 10.68 -8.05
N HIS A 42 0.15 10.61 -7.65
CA HIS A 42 1.22 11.48 -8.12
C HIS A 42 2.42 10.65 -8.58
N THR A 43 3.12 11.14 -9.60
CA THR A 43 4.29 10.46 -10.19
C THR A 43 5.60 11.22 -9.97
N THR A 44 5.53 12.46 -9.51
CA THR A 44 6.70 13.30 -9.23
C THR A 44 6.54 13.92 -7.85
N PHE A 45 7.59 13.84 -7.05
CA PHE A 45 7.64 14.38 -5.70
C PHE A 45 9.09 14.71 -5.35
N GLU A 46 9.26 15.63 -4.40
CA GLU A 46 10.55 15.90 -3.77
C GLU A 46 10.66 15.06 -2.50
N SER A 47 11.85 14.52 -2.23
CA SER A 47 12.11 13.73 -1.03
C SER A 47 13.55 13.84 -0.59
N GLU A 48 13.75 13.63 0.71
CA GLU A 48 15.06 13.45 1.30
C GLU A 48 15.30 11.95 1.49
N VAL A 49 16.46 11.46 1.04
CA VAL A 49 16.79 10.03 1.08
C VAL A 49 18.12 9.80 1.79
N TYR A 50 18.17 8.74 2.60
CA TYR A 50 19.40 8.21 3.19
C TYR A 50 19.86 6.99 2.39
N VAL A 51 21.09 7.05 1.87
CA VAL A 51 21.69 5.93 1.14
C VAL A 51 22.54 5.12 2.12
N LEU A 52 22.17 3.86 2.30
CA LEU A 52 22.88 2.92 3.17
C LEU A 52 24.35 2.81 2.76
N SER A 53 25.24 2.81 3.74
CA SER A 53 26.65 2.51 3.57
C SER A 53 26.86 1.03 3.24
N LYS A 54 28.07 0.68 2.75
CA LYS A 54 28.46 -0.70 2.50
C LYS A 54 28.35 -1.58 3.76
N ASP A 55 28.71 -1.04 4.92
CA ASP A 55 28.70 -1.78 6.19
C ASP A 55 27.28 -2.06 6.69
N GLU A 56 26.32 -1.24 6.27
CA GLU A 56 24.88 -1.47 6.46
C GLU A 56 24.28 -2.43 5.40
N GLY A 57 25.09 -2.99 4.51
CA GLY A 57 24.63 -3.84 3.41
C GLY A 57 24.09 -3.06 2.20
N GLY A 58 24.43 -1.77 2.10
CA GLY A 58 24.08 -0.90 0.99
C GLY A 58 24.87 -1.18 -0.29
N ARG A 59 24.74 -0.27 -1.27
CA ARG A 59 25.44 -0.40 -2.56
C ARG A 59 26.96 -0.28 -2.34
N HIS A 60 27.72 -1.11 -3.06
CA HIS A 60 29.19 -1.08 -3.02
C HIS A 60 29.80 0.01 -3.92
N THR A 61 29.02 0.51 -4.87
CA THR A 61 29.36 1.60 -5.77
C THR A 61 28.29 2.67 -5.65
N PRO A 62 28.58 3.92 -6.07
CA PRO A 62 27.53 4.87 -6.40
C PRO A 62 26.43 4.21 -7.26
#